data_AF-A0AB39TLY3-F1
#
_entry.id   AF-A0AB39TLY3-F1
#
_cell.length_a   1.000
_cell.length_b   1.000
_cell.length_c   1.000
_cell.angle_alpha   90.00
_cell.angle_beta   90.00
_cell.angle_gamma   90.00
#
_symmetry.space_group_name_H-M   'P 1'
#
loop_
_entity.id
_entity.type
_entity.pdbx_description
1 polymer ?
#
loop_
_entity_poly.entity_id
_entity_poly.type
_entity_poly.pdbx_seq_one_letter_code
_entity_poly.pdbx_strand_id
1 'polypeptide(L)'
;MGNSIDGTTVDVVNGLTVRAVAEDEVAAWERALFLGFHRPHAPSATELRRADWRPGRWLAGLDGERMVATFRGFDTELTVPGGGTVTADAITNVSVLSTHRRRGLLGTMMRRELAAAAERGSAVAILIAAEYRIYGRYGFGPATLGHGWNIDLQRAQGLRDDLPTAPGGRVDFVTMAELATIGPELHDRWRLVQPGAITRSEQWWKRRTGAVVDPAEGFSEPFAAVHRDAEGTVTGLVTYRVTDSWDGSYPNCTLNVTDFLALDLAAAAALWRLVLSVDWVRKVSVSNLGPDDPLPLLLNDPRGATPHAANSDFTWVRVLDVEAAFNARTYGAPGRVVLAVEDRLGYAAGRWAIEVGEGGVGRCTRTTDEADLALGASELGSFHLGSETAARLVAAGLVTELRPGAAAAADLLLRAPLRAWTPDIF
;
A
#
# COMPACT_ATOMS: atom_id res chain seq x y z
N MET A 1 8.58 17.07 -27.35
CA MET A 1 8.19 18.43 -26.89
C MET A 1 7.07 18.20 -25.89
N GLY A 2 7.29 17.95 -24.60
CA GLY A 2 8.20 18.66 -23.69
C GLY A 2 7.42 19.69 -22.84
N ASN A 3 6.19 19.41 -22.42
CA ASN A 3 5.52 20.20 -21.39
C ASN A 3 5.99 19.69 -20.04
N SER A 4 7.04 20.31 -19.50
CA SER A 4 7.19 20.38 -18.06
C SER A 4 5.93 21.09 -17.54
N ILE A 5 5.13 20.45 -16.71
CA ILE A 5 4.05 21.13 -15.99
C ILE A 5 4.72 22.09 -15.01
N ASP A 6 4.98 23.30 -15.50
CA ASP A 6 5.38 24.44 -14.69
C ASP A 6 4.31 24.66 -13.62
N GLY A 7 4.74 24.92 -12.39
CA GLY A 7 3.88 25.13 -11.22
C GLY A 7 2.90 26.30 -11.37
N THR A 8 2.98 27.03 -12.49
CA THR A 8 2.18 28.20 -12.87
C THR A 8 0.85 27.86 -13.55
N THR A 9 0.63 26.60 -13.98
CA THR A 9 -0.61 26.25 -14.70
C THR A 9 -1.83 26.32 -13.77
N VAL A 10 -2.87 27.04 -14.20
CA VAL A 10 -4.16 27.17 -13.50
C VAL A 10 -5.28 26.62 -14.37
N ASP A 11 -5.92 25.55 -13.91
CA ASP A 11 -7.07 24.95 -14.58
C ASP A 11 -8.37 25.56 -14.06
N VAL A 12 -9.30 25.96 -14.94
CA VAL A 12 -10.61 26.50 -14.55
C VAL A 12 -11.70 25.44 -14.74
N VAL A 13 -12.52 25.20 -13.72
CA VAL A 13 -13.62 24.23 -13.75
C VAL A 13 -14.84 24.75 -12.98
N ASN A 14 -15.96 24.98 -13.67
CA ASN A 14 -17.23 25.43 -13.08
C ASN A 14 -17.08 26.66 -12.14
N GLY A 15 -16.30 27.65 -12.58
CA GLY A 15 -16.02 28.89 -11.83
C GLY A 15 -15.03 28.73 -10.67
N LEU A 16 -14.38 27.57 -10.55
CA LEU A 16 -13.33 27.28 -9.56
C LEU A 16 -11.99 27.12 -10.27
N THR A 17 -10.89 27.23 -9.53
CA THR A 17 -9.53 27.04 -10.08
C THR A 17 -8.83 25.84 -9.43
N VAL A 18 -7.98 25.15 -10.18
CA VAL A 18 -7.05 24.13 -9.67
C VAL A 18 -5.62 24.54 -10.03
N ARG A 19 -4.72 24.55 -9.05
CA ARG A 19 -3.31 24.89 -9.26
C ARG A 19 -2.39 24.21 -8.24
N ALA A 20 -1.09 24.29 -8.50
CA ALA A 20 -0.08 23.90 -7.53
C ALA A 20 -0.11 24.81 -6.30
N VAL A 21 0.24 24.23 -5.16
CA VAL A 21 0.35 24.89 -3.86
C VAL A 21 1.78 25.39 -3.67
N ALA A 22 1.94 26.68 -3.37
CA ALA A 22 3.25 27.23 -3.01
C ALA A 22 3.64 26.84 -1.57
N GLU A 23 4.93 26.88 -1.26
CA GLU A 23 5.46 26.43 0.04
C GLU A 23 4.93 27.24 1.23
N ASP A 24 4.72 28.54 1.04
CA ASP A 24 4.15 29.45 2.03
C ASP A 24 2.64 29.23 2.25
N GLU A 25 1.97 28.54 1.33
CA GLU A 25 0.54 28.20 1.40
C GLU A 25 0.26 26.85 2.09
N VAL A 26 1.28 26.07 2.46
CA VAL A 26 1.14 24.72 3.05
C VAL A 26 0.22 24.72 4.27
N ALA A 27 0.28 25.74 5.13
CA ALA A 27 -0.59 25.86 6.29
C ALA A 27 -2.07 26.06 5.90
N ALA A 28 -2.35 26.80 4.82
CA ALA A 28 -3.70 27.01 4.32
C ALA A 28 -4.26 25.72 3.68
N TRP A 29 -3.42 25.02 2.93
CA TRP A 29 -3.76 23.72 2.35
C TRP A 29 -4.06 22.68 3.43
N GLU A 30 -3.24 22.63 4.48
CA GLU A 30 -3.47 21.75 5.63
C GLU A 30 -4.82 22.05 6.30
N ARG A 31 -5.17 23.31 6.53
CA ARG A 31 -6.50 23.66 7.07
C ARG A 31 -7.64 23.13 6.20
N ALA A 32 -7.53 23.22 4.88
CA ALA A 32 -8.53 22.66 3.96
C ALA A 32 -8.58 21.12 4.05
N LEU A 33 -7.43 20.45 4.21
CA LEU A 33 -7.33 19.02 4.40
C LEU A 33 -8.07 18.57 5.67
N PHE A 34 -7.78 19.20 6.82
CA PHE A 34 -8.43 18.86 8.10
C PHE A 34 -9.96 18.97 8.01
N LEU A 35 -10.46 20.05 7.39
CA LEU A 35 -11.90 20.22 7.13
C LEU A 35 -12.47 19.12 6.21
N GLY A 36 -11.73 18.75 5.17
CA GLY A 36 -12.13 17.70 4.23
C GLY A 36 -12.19 16.31 4.86
N PHE A 37 -11.36 16.04 5.87
CA PHE A 37 -11.30 14.78 6.61
C PHE A 37 -12.10 14.79 7.93
N HIS A 38 -12.96 15.80 8.15
CA HIS A 38 -13.79 15.94 9.34
C HIS A 38 -13.00 15.98 10.66
N ARG A 39 -11.77 16.50 10.61
CA ARG A 39 -10.92 16.66 11.79
C ARG A 39 -10.97 18.11 12.26
N PRO A 40 -11.02 18.36 13.58
CA PRO A 40 -10.91 19.72 14.10
C PRO A 40 -9.57 20.32 13.69
N HIS A 41 -9.51 21.65 13.61
CA HIS A 41 -8.23 22.32 13.43
C HIS A 41 -7.36 22.10 14.67
N ALA A 42 -6.19 21.49 14.50
CA ALA A 42 -5.16 21.41 15.51
C ALA A 42 -4.15 22.58 15.34
N PRO A 43 -3.43 22.99 16.40
CA PRO A 43 -2.29 23.90 16.28
C PRO A 43 -1.36 23.42 15.17
N SER A 44 -0.97 24.32 14.25
CA SER A 44 -0.46 23.87 12.97
C SER A 44 0.88 23.13 13.11
N ALA A 45 0.94 21.93 12.54
CA ALA A 45 2.18 21.17 12.33
C ALA A 45 2.91 21.69 11.08
N THR A 46 2.84 23.00 10.80
CA THR A 46 3.21 23.55 9.49
C THR A 46 4.64 23.22 9.10
N GLU A 47 5.57 23.17 10.05
CA GLU A 47 6.96 22.77 9.78
C GLU A 47 7.07 21.28 9.40
N LEU A 48 6.35 20.38 10.09
CA LEU A 48 6.26 18.96 9.74
C LEU A 48 5.64 18.76 8.35
N ARG A 49 4.59 19.52 8.03
CA ARG A 49 3.91 19.41 6.73
C ARG A 49 4.74 20.03 5.60
N ARG A 50 5.48 21.12 5.87
CA ARG A 50 6.40 21.76 4.93
C ARG A 50 7.58 20.85 4.58
N ALA A 51 8.08 20.04 5.51
CA ALA A 51 9.14 19.07 5.22
C ALA A 51 8.74 18.00 4.17
N ASP A 52 7.44 17.73 4.05
CA ASP A 52 6.86 16.84 3.04
C ASP A 52 6.50 17.54 1.73
N TRP A 53 6.49 18.87 1.71
CA TRP A 53 6.08 19.64 0.53
C TRP A 53 7.06 19.41 -0.62
N ARG A 54 6.51 19.22 -1.81
CA ARG A 54 7.28 19.05 -3.04
C ARG A 54 6.68 19.96 -4.11
N PRO A 55 7.49 20.81 -4.76
CA PRO A 55 7.01 21.70 -5.82
C PRO A 55 6.23 20.92 -6.88
N GLY A 56 5.07 21.44 -7.28
CA GLY A 56 4.24 20.87 -8.35
C GLY A 56 3.50 19.57 -8.01
N ARG A 57 3.77 18.94 -6.86
CA ARG A 57 3.13 17.67 -6.42
C ARG A 57 1.93 17.87 -5.52
N TRP A 58 1.70 19.10 -5.06
CA TRP A 58 0.61 19.44 -4.16
C TRP A 58 -0.34 20.35 -4.92
N LEU A 59 -1.60 19.95 -5.01
CA LEU A 59 -2.63 20.70 -5.71
C LEU A 59 -3.70 21.17 -4.73
N ALA A 60 -4.24 22.34 -5.03
CA ALA A 60 -5.43 22.88 -4.38
C ALA A 60 -6.51 23.19 -5.42
N GLY A 61 -7.75 22.88 -5.07
CA GLY A 61 -8.92 23.50 -5.69
C GLY A 61 -9.32 24.75 -4.91
N LEU A 62 -9.59 25.86 -5.58
CA LEU A 62 -9.92 27.14 -4.96
C LEU A 62 -11.27 27.71 -5.42
N ASP A 63 -11.94 28.37 -4.49
CA ASP A 63 -13.08 29.25 -4.71
C ASP A 63 -12.66 30.66 -4.29
N GLY A 64 -12.32 31.51 -5.27
CA GLY A 64 -11.54 32.73 -5.02
C GLY A 64 -10.18 32.38 -4.40
N GLU A 65 -9.89 32.94 -3.24
CA GLU A 65 -8.65 32.68 -2.49
C GLU A 65 -8.75 31.47 -1.55
N ARG A 66 -9.95 30.93 -1.34
CA ARG A 66 -10.17 29.85 -0.37
C ARG A 66 -9.86 28.50 -0.98
N MET A 67 -8.97 27.74 -0.35
CA MET A 67 -8.74 26.33 -0.67
C MET A 67 -9.93 25.47 -0.21
N VAL A 68 -10.53 24.75 -1.16
CA VAL A 68 -11.75 23.94 -0.99
C VAL A 68 -11.57 22.49 -1.45
N ALA A 69 -10.40 22.14 -1.96
CA ALA A 69 -10.00 20.77 -2.26
C ALA A 69 -8.49 20.61 -2.13
N THR A 70 -8.05 19.43 -1.74
CA THR A 70 -6.64 19.07 -1.54
C THR A 70 -6.30 17.80 -2.30
N PHE A 71 -5.05 17.70 -2.71
CA PHE A 71 -4.48 16.53 -3.38
C PHE A 71 -2.96 16.62 -3.27
N ARG A 72 -2.26 15.51 -3.00
CA ARG A 72 -0.81 15.47 -3.20
C ARG A 72 -0.33 14.11 -3.70
N GLY A 73 0.75 14.13 -4.47
CA GLY A 73 1.54 12.96 -4.84
C GLY A 73 2.93 12.96 -4.18
N PHE A 74 3.59 11.81 -4.15
CA PHE A 74 5.02 11.70 -3.87
C PHE A 74 5.61 10.48 -4.59
N ASP A 75 6.90 10.51 -4.90
CA ASP A 75 7.58 9.34 -5.48
C ASP A 75 7.84 8.28 -4.42
N THR A 76 7.57 7.04 -4.78
CA THR A 76 8.03 5.86 -4.05
C THR A 76 8.45 4.77 -5.03
N GLU A 77 9.20 3.79 -4.54
CA GLU A 77 9.32 2.52 -5.22
C GLU A 77 8.17 1.61 -4.77
N LEU A 78 7.62 0.81 -5.67
CA LEU A 78 6.70 -0.29 -5.39
C LEU A 78 7.39 -1.61 -5.76
N THR A 79 7.52 -2.52 -4.80
CA THR A 79 8.03 -3.87 -5.08
C THR A 79 6.99 -4.69 -5.82
N VAL A 80 7.39 -5.31 -6.93
CA VAL A 80 6.54 -6.17 -7.75
C VAL A 80 6.90 -7.66 -7.56
N PRO A 81 6.07 -8.62 -8.00
CA PRO A 81 6.40 -10.04 -7.91
C PRO A 81 7.80 -10.35 -8.47
N GLY A 82 8.61 -11.10 -7.72
CA GLY A 82 10.00 -11.42 -8.08
C GLY A 82 11.06 -10.48 -7.50
N GLY A 83 10.67 -9.44 -6.76
CA GLY A 83 11.57 -8.57 -6.01
C GLY A 83 12.16 -7.39 -6.82
N GLY A 84 11.74 -7.23 -8.07
CA GLY A 84 11.96 -5.99 -8.82
C GLY A 84 11.16 -4.83 -8.23
N THR A 85 11.54 -3.60 -8.60
CA THR A 85 10.81 -2.38 -8.20
C THR A 85 10.40 -1.56 -9.42
N VAL A 86 9.31 -0.80 -9.27
CA VAL A 86 8.89 0.23 -10.23
C VAL A 86 8.73 1.56 -9.53
N THR A 87 9.04 2.65 -10.23
CA THR A 87 8.73 4.00 -9.76
C THR A 87 7.22 4.21 -9.77
N ALA A 88 6.67 4.57 -8.62
CA ALA A 88 5.26 4.82 -8.40
C ALA A 88 5.00 6.26 -7.94
N ASP A 89 3.96 6.88 -8.47
CA ASP A 89 3.40 8.12 -7.91
C ASP A 89 2.34 7.78 -6.86
N ALA A 90 2.66 7.98 -5.59
CA ALA A 90 1.78 7.69 -4.46
C ALA A 90 0.89 8.89 -4.14
N ILE A 91 -0.41 8.74 -4.40
CA ILE A 91 -1.42 9.80 -4.23
C ILE A 91 -2.04 9.69 -2.84
N THR A 92 -2.07 10.80 -2.11
CA THR A 92 -2.62 10.89 -0.75
C THR A 92 -3.29 12.24 -0.48
N ASN A 93 -3.96 12.33 0.68
CA ASN A 93 -4.59 13.53 1.23
C ASN A 93 -5.56 14.21 0.24
N VAL A 94 -6.28 13.38 -0.51
CA VAL A 94 -7.29 13.81 -1.48
C VAL A 94 -8.57 14.19 -0.73
N SER A 95 -9.02 15.44 -0.86
CA SER A 95 -10.29 15.89 -0.28
C SER A 95 -10.98 16.93 -1.16
N VAL A 96 -12.31 17.02 -1.03
CA VAL A 96 -13.12 18.12 -1.56
C VAL A 96 -14.13 18.48 -0.49
N LEU A 97 -14.17 19.74 -0.07
CA LEU A 97 -15.11 20.19 0.97
C LEU A 97 -16.56 19.89 0.55
N SER A 98 -17.40 19.54 1.54
CA SER A 98 -18.80 19.16 1.34
C SER A 98 -19.62 20.18 0.54
N THR A 99 -19.30 21.48 0.68
CA THR A 99 -19.91 22.62 -0.02
C THR A 99 -19.52 22.74 -1.50
N HIS A 100 -18.50 22.01 -1.95
CA HIS A 100 -17.90 22.13 -3.29
C HIS A 100 -17.83 20.80 -4.06
N ARG A 101 -18.45 19.74 -3.51
CA ARG A 101 -18.48 18.42 -4.15
C ARG A 101 -19.22 18.46 -5.49
N ARG A 102 -18.89 17.51 -6.36
CA ARG A 102 -19.52 17.32 -7.69
C ARG A 102 -19.40 18.53 -8.64
N ARG A 103 -18.43 19.42 -8.41
CA ARG A 103 -18.12 20.57 -9.28
C ARG A 103 -16.87 20.38 -10.15
N GLY A 104 -16.33 19.16 -10.24
CA GLY A 104 -15.23 18.81 -11.16
C GLY A 104 -13.80 18.99 -10.62
N LEU A 105 -13.62 19.47 -9.38
CA LEU A 105 -12.30 19.68 -8.75
C LEU A 105 -11.45 18.39 -8.73
N LEU A 106 -11.97 17.31 -8.14
CA LEU A 106 -11.24 16.02 -8.05
C LEU A 106 -10.83 15.50 -9.43
N GLY A 107 -11.73 15.50 -10.40
CA GLY A 107 -11.43 15.01 -11.75
C GLY A 107 -10.41 15.87 -12.49
N THR A 108 -10.27 17.15 -12.12
CA THR A 108 -9.25 18.04 -12.67
C THR A 108 -7.90 17.78 -12.03
N MET A 109 -7.83 17.74 -10.69
CA MET A 109 -6.60 17.40 -9.95
C MET A 109 -6.05 16.02 -10.33
N MET A 110 -6.92 15.00 -10.40
CA MET A 110 -6.49 13.64 -10.74
C MET A 110 -5.93 13.53 -12.16
N ARG A 111 -6.59 14.12 -13.16
CA ARG A 111 -6.08 14.11 -14.55
C ARG A 111 -4.74 14.83 -14.67
N ARG A 112 -4.59 15.95 -13.96
CA ARG A 112 -3.34 16.70 -13.90
C ARG A 112 -2.23 15.87 -13.28
N GLU A 113 -2.46 15.23 -12.13
CA GLU A 113 -1.43 14.40 -11.49
C GLU A 113 -1.04 13.21 -12.37
N LEU A 114 -1.99 12.46 -12.92
CA LEU A 114 -1.66 11.28 -13.73
C LEU A 114 -0.88 11.65 -15.00
N ALA A 115 -1.20 12.78 -15.63
CA ALA A 115 -0.42 13.30 -16.75
C ALA A 115 1.01 13.66 -16.31
N ALA A 116 1.13 14.37 -15.19
CA ALA A 116 2.42 14.75 -14.62
C ALA A 116 3.27 13.53 -14.23
N ALA A 117 2.66 12.50 -13.64
CA ALA A 117 3.32 11.25 -13.25
C ALA A 117 3.83 10.48 -14.47
N ALA A 118 3.01 10.37 -15.52
CA ALA A 118 3.41 9.74 -16.78
C ALA A 118 4.57 10.50 -17.45
N GLU A 119 4.53 11.84 -17.48
CA GLU A 119 5.62 12.67 -18.03
C GLU A 119 6.93 12.52 -17.24
N ARG A 120 6.85 12.26 -15.92
CA ARG A 120 8.02 11.99 -15.07
C ARG A 120 8.55 10.56 -15.21
N GLY A 121 7.86 9.68 -15.93
CA GLY A 121 8.25 8.29 -16.09
C GLY A 121 7.85 7.38 -14.93
N SER A 122 6.85 7.75 -14.13
CA SER A 122 6.24 6.82 -13.17
C SER A 122 5.57 5.68 -13.94
N ALA A 123 5.93 4.43 -13.66
CA ALA A 123 5.32 3.27 -14.32
C ALA A 123 3.88 3.08 -13.87
N VAL A 124 3.62 3.39 -12.60
CA VAL A 124 2.30 3.29 -11.97
C VAL A 124 2.00 4.52 -11.11
N ALA A 125 0.73 4.77 -10.85
CA ALA A 125 0.27 5.57 -9.71
C ALA A 125 -0.43 4.65 -8.72
N ILE A 126 -0.31 4.93 -7.43
CA ILE A 126 -0.91 4.14 -6.35
C ILE A 126 -1.69 5.02 -5.36
N LEU A 127 -2.70 4.46 -4.73
CA LEU A 127 -3.46 5.11 -3.65
C LEU A 127 -4.13 4.08 -2.74
N ILE A 128 -4.59 4.54 -1.58
CA ILE A 128 -5.51 3.80 -0.71
C ILE A 128 -6.88 4.46 -0.80
N ALA A 129 -7.90 3.68 -1.16
CA ALA A 129 -9.22 4.22 -1.45
C ALA A 129 -10.04 4.46 -0.17
N ALA A 130 -10.42 5.71 0.10
CA ALA A 130 -11.40 6.00 1.16
C ALA A 130 -12.83 5.56 0.78
N GLU A 131 -13.16 5.56 -0.53
CA GLU A 131 -14.43 5.07 -1.05
C GLU A 131 -14.19 4.31 -2.36
N TYR A 132 -14.66 3.07 -2.42
CA TYR A 132 -14.44 2.13 -3.54
C TYR A 132 -14.79 2.71 -4.93
N ARG A 133 -15.89 3.47 -5.03
CA ARG A 133 -16.44 3.92 -6.32
C ARG A 133 -15.68 5.10 -6.95
N ILE A 134 -14.76 5.73 -6.23
CA ILE A 134 -14.16 7.00 -6.68
C ILE A 134 -13.11 6.80 -7.76
N TYR A 135 -12.25 5.80 -7.62
CA TYR A 135 -10.97 5.76 -8.34
C TYR A 135 -10.97 4.87 -9.59
N GLY A 136 -11.86 3.89 -9.66
CA GLY A 136 -12.03 3.04 -10.87
C GLY A 136 -12.27 3.83 -12.16
N ARG A 137 -13.00 4.95 -12.10
CA ARG A 137 -13.23 5.83 -13.27
C ARG A 137 -11.97 6.54 -13.78
N TYR A 138 -10.88 6.52 -13.03
CA TYR A 138 -9.56 7.03 -13.43
C TYR A 138 -8.59 5.91 -13.79
N GLY A 139 -9.07 4.66 -13.84
CA GLY A 139 -8.30 3.47 -14.22
C GLY A 139 -7.51 2.83 -13.09
N PHE A 140 -7.80 3.17 -11.83
CA PHE A 140 -7.23 2.47 -10.67
C PHE A 140 -8.02 1.18 -10.42
N GLY A 141 -7.34 0.06 -10.22
CA GLY A 141 -7.95 -1.18 -9.73
C GLY A 141 -7.33 -1.64 -8.41
N PRO A 142 -8.10 -2.32 -7.54
CA PRO A 142 -7.58 -2.88 -6.30
C PRO A 142 -6.54 -3.96 -6.62
N ALA A 143 -5.32 -3.79 -6.11
CA ALA A 143 -4.18 -4.66 -6.42
C ALA A 143 -3.63 -5.40 -5.18
N THR A 144 -3.93 -4.90 -3.97
CA THR A 144 -3.70 -5.62 -2.72
C THR A 144 -4.97 -5.61 -1.85
N LEU A 145 -5.02 -6.55 -0.91
CA LEU A 145 -6.04 -6.57 0.13
C LEU A 145 -5.37 -6.26 1.47
N GLY A 146 -6.04 -5.47 2.29
CA GLY A 146 -5.76 -5.37 3.71
C GLY A 146 -6.41 -6.58 4.37
N HIS A 147 -5.60 -7.43 5.00
CA HIS A 147 -6.10 -8.57 5.75
C HIS A 147 -5.57 -8.52 7.18
N GLY A 148 -6.15 -9.24 8.11
CA GLY A 148 -5.72 -9.21 9.50
C GLY A 148 -6.42 -10.27 10.31
N TRP A 149 -5.94 -10.47 11.53
CA TRP A 149 -6.39 -11.51 12.43
C TRP A 149 -6.62 -10.98 13.84
N ASN A 150 -7.65 -11.53 14.48
CA ASN A 150 -7.83 -11.51 15.92
C ASN A 150 -7.52 -12.91 16.45
N ILE A 151 -6.53 -13.01 17.33
CA ILE A 151 -6.11 -14.25 17.96
C ILE A 151 -6.62 -14.29 19.39
N ASP A 152 -7.47 -15.26 19.70
CA ASP A 152 -7.85 -15.63 21.06
C ASP A 152 -6.77 -16.55 21.63
N LEU A 153 -6.02 -16.10 22.63
CA LEU A 153 -4.84 -16.83 23.13
C LEU A 153 -5.20 -18.14 23.84
N GLN A 154 -6.39 -18.20 24.46
CA GLN A 154 -6.85 -19.43 25.12
C GLN A 154 -7.23 -20.49 24.08
N ARG A 155 -7.88 -20.08 22.99
CA ARG A 155 -8.25 -20.99 21.90
C ARG A 155 -7.06 -21.38 21.04
N ALA A 156 -6.18 -20.44 20.71
CA ALA A 156 -5.03 -20.67 19.83
C ALA A 156 -4.05 -21.72 20.37
N GLN A 157 -3.99 -21.89 21.70
CA GLN A 157 -3.09 -22.81 22.40
C GLN A 157 -1.59 -22.56 22.07
N GLY A 158 -1.23 -21.30 21.81
CA GLY A 158 0.13 -20.91 21.44
C GLY A 158 0.51 -21.31 20.01
N LEU A 159 1.81 -21.32 19.74
CA LEU A 159 2.37 -21.73 18.46
C LEU A 159 2.71 -23.22 18.46
N ARG A 160 2.76 -23.81 17.26
CA ARG A 160 3.23 -25.18 17.08
C ARG A 160 4.70 -25.32 17.51
N ASP A 161 5.01 -26.43 18.18
CA ASP A 161 6.35 -26.69 18.73
C ASP A 161 7.40 -27.02 17.66
N ASP A 162 6.97 -27.44 16.47
CA ASP A 162 7.83 -27.80 15.33
C ASP A 162 8.25 -26.59 14.47
N LEU A 163 7.83 -25.38 14.82
CA LEU A 163 8.30 -24.18 14.15
C LEU A 163 9.81 -23.99 14.37
N PRO A 164 10.55 -23.55 13.33
CA PRO A 164 11.98 -23.37 13.44
C PRO A 164 12.33 -22.45 14.62
N THR A 165 13.43 -22.80 15.27
CA THR A 165 14.11 -21.91 16.21
C THR A 165 15.23 -21.20 15.45
N ALA A 166 15.71 -20.08 15.98
CA ALA A 166 16.92 -19.42 15.52
C ALA A 166 18.03 -19.70 16.55
N PRO A 167 18.83 -20.78 16.40
CA PRO A 167 19.93 -21.05 17.33
C PRO A 167 20.87 -19.84 17.43
N GLY A 168 21.15 -19.38 18.65
CA GLY A 168 21.94 -18.16 18.88
C GLY A 168 21.22 -16.84 18.58
N GLY A 169 20.05 -16.89 17.93
CA GLY A 169 19.18 -15.75 17.74
C GLY A 169 18.42 -15.38 19.01
N ARG A 170 17.99 -14.12 19.09
CA ARG A 170 17.27 -13.58 20.25
C ARG A 170 16.30 -12.49 19.85
N VAL A 171 15.35 -12.20 20.75
CA VAL A 171 14.44 -11.07 20.63
C VAL A 171 14.75 -10.07 21.72
N ASP A 172 15.09 -8.85 21.34
CA ASP A 172 15.42 -7.76 22.26
C ASP A 172 14.37 -6.64 22.14
N PHE A 173 13.89 -6.11 23.27
CA PHE A 173 13.19 -4.83 23.25
C PHE A 173 14.16 -3.70 22.92
N VAL A 174 13.69 -2.73 22.15
CA VAL A 174 14.47 -1.56 21.74
C VAL A 174 13.69 -0.27 22.00
N THR A 175 14.42 0.79 22.29
CA THR A 175 13.87 2.15 22.36
C THR A 175 13.48 2.65 20.98
N MET A 176 12.63 3.68 20.91
CA MET A 176 12.29 4.33 19.64
C MET A 176 13.51 4.95 18.94
N ALA A 177 14.52 5.41 19.69
CA ALA A 177 15.76 5.97 19.13
C ALA A 177 16.61 4.89 18.44
N GLU A 178 16.74 3.72 19.07
CA GLU A 178 17.39 2.55 18.45
C GLU A 178 16.59 2.08 17.24
N LEU A 179 15.27 2.00 17.34
CA LEU A 179 14.39 1.64 16.22
C LEU A 179 14.55 2.60 15.03
N ALA A 180 14.66 3.91 15.27
CA ALA A 180 14.90 4.90 14.22
C ALA A 180 16.21 4.66 13.45
N THR A 181 17.18 4.03 14.10
CA THR A 181 18.50 3.72 13.51
C THR A 181 18.47 2.40 12.74
N ILE A 182 17.88 1.33 13.30
CA ILE A 182 17.94 -0.02 12.73
C ILE A 182 16.76 -0.37 11.80
N GLY A 183 15.61 0.29 11.99
CA GLY A 183 14.38 0.05 11.24
C GLY A 183 14.51 0.27 9.73
N PRO A 184 15.13 1.37 9.26
CA PRO A 184 15.27 1.64 7.83
C PRO A 184 15.98 0.51 7.06
N GLU A 185 17.11 0.02 7.55
CA GLU A 185 17.88 -1.05 6.89
C GLU A 185 17.12 -2.39 6.87
N LEU A 186 16.45 -2.75 7.98
CA LEU A 186 15.62 -3.95 8.03
C LEU A 186 14.49 -3.86 6.99
N HIS A 187 13.77 -2.74 6.98
CA HIS A 187 12.67 -2.52 6.07
C HIS A 187 13.13 -2.56 4.61
N ASP A 188 14.28 -1.96 4.29
CA ASP A 188 14.78 -1.98 2.92
C ASP A 188 15.11 -3.39 2.44
N ARG A 189 15.65 -4.26 3.29
CA ARG A 189 15.82 -5.68 2.94
C ARG A 189 14.47 -6.39 2.82
N TRP A 190 13.54 -6.12 3.74
CA TRP A 190 12.24 -6.79 3.79
C TRP A 190 11.34 -6.41 2.61
N ARG A 191 11.27 -5.12 2.24
CA ARG A 191 10.38 -4.64 1.18
C ARG A 191 10.68 -5.30 -0.17
N LEU A 192 11.92 -5.72 -0.41
CA LEU A 192 12.33 -6.35 -1.68
C LEU A 192 11.87 -7.82 -1.78
N VAL A 193 11.49 -8.44 -0.67
CA VAL A 193 10.92 -9.80 -0.65
C VAL A 193 9.40 -9.80 -0.45
N GLN A 194 8.79 -8.63 -0.30
CA GLN A 194 7.34 -8.46 -0.15
C GLN A 194 6.75 -7.69 -1.34
N PRO A 195 6.18 -8.38 -2.35
CA PRO A 195 5.40 -7.72 -3.39
C PRO A 195 4.27 -6.88 -2.77
N GLY A 196 4.13 -5.65 -3.26
CA GLY A 196 3.18 -4.66 -2.73
C GLY A 196 3.77 -3.68 -1.71
N ALA A 197 4.95 -3.94 -1.15
CA ALA A 197 5.61 -3.01 -0.24
C ALA A 197 6.12 -1.76 -0.97
N ILE A 198 6.19 -0.63 -0.26
CA ILE A 198 6.71 0.63 -0.76
C ILE A 198 7.89 1.13 0.09
N THR A 199 8.66 2.09 -0.41
CA THR A 199 9.75 2.70 0.37
C THR A 199 9.20 3.54 1.53
N ARG A 200 9.81 3.42 2.70
CA ARG A 200 9.54 4.29 3.87
C ARG A 200 10.55 5.43 3.89
N SER A 201 10.07 6.67 3.89
CA SER A 201 10.93 7.86 3.95
C SER A 201 11.51 8.09 5.35
N GLU A 202 12.55 8.92 5.44
CA GLU A 202 13.08 9.38 6.73
C GLU A 202 11.99 10.03 7.61
N GLN A 203 11.09 10.80 7.00
CA GLN A 203 9.98 11.43 7.72
C GLN A 203 8.96 10.41 8.22
N TRP A 204 8.73 9.33 7.47
CA TRP A 204 7.90 8.22 7.93
C TRP A 204 8.48 7.62 9.21
N TRP A 205 9.79 7.33 9.23
CA TRP A 205 10.47 6.79 10.41
C TRP A 205 10.44 7.75 11.59
N LYS A 206 10.72 9.03 11.36
CA LYS A 206 10.65 10.08 12.40
C LYS A 206 9.28 10.17 13.06
N ARG A 207 8.20 10.07 12.28
CA ARG A 207 6.83 10.03 12.83
C ARG A 207 6.56 8.74 13.58
N ARG A 208 6.98 7.61 13.02
CA ARG A 208 6.75 6.29 13.61
C ARG A 208 7.41 6.10 14.97
N THR A 209 8.58 6.73 15.16
CA THR A 209 9.38 6.65 16.40
C THR A 209 9.14 7.84 17.34
N GLY A 210 8.23 8.76 17.01
CA GLY A 210 7.94 9.93 17.84
C GLY A 210 9.02 11.00 17.84
N ALA A 211 10.07 10.87 17.02
CA ALA A 211 11.07 11.92 16.82
C ALA A 211 10.46 13.19 16.22
N VAL A 212 9.37 13.04 15.46
CA VAL A 212 8.49 14.14 15.08
C VAL A 212 7.04 13.73 15.37
N VAL A 213 6.31 14.59 16.09
CA VAL A 213 4.92 14.35 16.47
C VAL A 213 4.03 15.36 15.74
N ASP A 214 3.06 14.87 14.97
CA ASP A 214 1.96 15.72 14.48
C ASP A 214 1.02 16.00 15.67
N PRO A 215 0.87 17.25 16.14
CA PRO A 215 -0.01 17.57 17.26
C PRO A 215 -1.46 17.15 17.05
N ALA A 216 -1.89 17.00 15.80
CA ALA A 216 -3.25 16.59 15.48
C ALA A 216 -3.49 15.08 15.62
N GLU A 217 -2.43 14.28 15.43
CA GLU A 217 -2.49 12.81 15.55
C GLU A 217 -1.96 12.32 16.90
N GLY A 218 -1.13 13.14 17.55
CA GLY A 218 -0.44 12.81 18.79
C GLY A 218 0.61 11.72 18.59
N PHE A 219 1.23 11.31 19.69
CA PHE A 219 2.10 10.15 19.72
C PHE A 219 1.89 9.41 21.04
N SER A 220 1.51 8.15 20.95
CA SER A 220 1.65 7.20 22.05
C SER A 220 2.89 6.37 21.72
N GLU A 221 3.77 6.11 22.66
CA GLU A 221 4.95 5.27 22.39
C GLU A 221 4.54 3.79 22.34
N PRO A 222 4.83 3.06 21.24
CA PRO A 222 4.58 1.62 21.19
C PRO A 222 5.73 0.86 21.87
N PHE A 223 5.48 -0.37 22.28
CA PHE A 223 6.58 -1.31 22.54
C PHE A 223 7.18 -1.74 21.21
N ALA A 224 8.50 -1.79 21.11
CA ALA A 224 9.21 -2.31 19.95
C ALA A 224 10.17 -3.42 20.35
N ALA A 225 10.15 -4.52 19.61
CA ALA A 225 11.10 -5.61 19.76
C ALA A 225 11.63 -6.04 18.40
N VAL A 226 12.91 -6.42 18.36
CA VAL A 226 13.58 -6.89 17.15
C VAL A 226 14.12 -8.29 17.35
N HIS A 227 14.06 -9.09 16.30
CA HIS A 227 14.78 -10.36 16.25
C HIS A 227 16.18 -10.11 15.68
N ARG A 228 17.19 -10.68 16.34
CA ARG A 228 18.57 -10.73 15.87
C ARG A 228 18.99 -12.17 15.63
N ASP A 229 19.70 -12.43 14.54
CA ASP A 229 20.34 -13.72 14.30
C ASP A 229 21.58 -13.92 15.21
N ALA A 230 22.28 -15.04 15.05
CA ALA A 230 23.44 -15.40 15.86
C ALA A 230 24.60 -14.41 15.72
N GLU A 231 24.71 -13.77 14.56
CA GLU A 231 25.70 -12.74 14.24
C GLU A 231 25.30 -11.34 14.74
N GLY A 232 24.07 -11.19 15.24
CA GLY A 232 23.53 -9.93 15.77
C GLY A 232 22.82 -9.06 14.73
N THR A 233 22.69 -9.53 13.49
CA THR A 233 21.97 -8.86 12.40
C THR A 233 20.49 -8.84 12.73
N VAL A 234 19.84 -7.68 12.59
CA VAL A 234 18.39 -7.57 12.77
C VAL A 234 17.69 -8.26 11.60
N THR A 235 16.82 -9.23 11.86
CA THR A 235 16.07 -9.95 10.80
C THR A 235 14.55 -9.91 10.97
N GLY A 236 14.07 -9.25 12.02
CA GLY A 236 12.66 -8.95 12.17
C GLY A 236 12.38 -7.85 13.17
N LEU A 237 11.17 -7.28 13.09
CA LEU A 237 10.65 -6.21 13.91
C LEU A 237 9.19 -6.48 14.23
N VAL A 238 8.80 -6.29 15.48
CA VAL A 238 7.40 -6.11 15.86
C VAL A 238 7.25 -4.84 16.69
N THR A 239 6.20 -4.07 16.39
CA THR A 239 5.76 -2.97 17.25
C THR A 239 4.32 -3.18 17.66
N TYR A 240 4.00 -2.94 18.91
CA TYR A 240 2.64 -3.16 19.41
C TYR A 240 2.27 -2.21 20.55
N ARG A 241 0.97 -2.13 20.83
CA ARG A 241 0.39 -1.45 22.00
C ARG A 241 -0.48 -2.42 22.77
N VAL A 242 -0.58 -2.24 24.07
CA VAL A 242 -1.47 -3.03 24.93
C VAL A 242 -2.56 -2.11 25.47
N THR A 243 -3.82 -2.51 25.32
CA THR A 243 -4.93 -1.80 25.97
C THR A 243 -4.95 -2.15 27.46
N ASP A 244 -5.08 -1.15 28.31
CA ASP A 244 -5.30 -1.34 29.74
C ASP A 244 -6.78 -1.64 29.98
N SER A 245 -7.11 -2.93 30.13
CA SER A 245 -8.49 -3.40 30.19
C SER A 245 -8.62 -4.54 31.21
N TRP A 246 -9.57 -4.39 32.13
CA TRP A 246 -9.76 -5.28 33.28
C TRP A 246 -11.25 -5.63 33.46
N ASP A 247 -11.52 -6.88 33.84
CA ASP A 247 -12.83 -7.35 34.32
C ASP A 247 -12.74 -7.55 35.84
N GLY A 248 -13.08 -6.48 36.58
CA GLY A 248 -12.79 -6.41 38.01
C GLY A 248 -11.28 -6.49 38.28
N SER A 249 -10.84 -7.52 39.01
CA SER A 249 -9.42 -7.76 39.31
C SER A 249 -8.71 -8.69 38.31
N TYR A 250 -9.36 -9.06 37.20
CA TYR A 250 -8.80 -9.95 36.18
C TYR A 250 -8.40 -9.19 34.93
N PRO A 251 -7.15 -9.34 34.44
CA PRO A 251 -6.72 -8.66 33.22
C PRO A 251 -7.41 -9.25 31.99
N ASN A 252 -7.85 -8.36 31.11
CA ASN A 252 -8.47 -8.66 29.82
C ASN A 252 -7.90 -7.74 28.73
N CYS A 253 -6.56 -7.65 28.70
CA CYS A 253 -5.84 -6.75 27.81
C CYS A 253 -5.84 -7.27 26.37
N THR A 254 -5.86 -6.34 25.41
CA THR A 254 -5.66 -6.63 23.98
C THR A 254 -4.34 -6.05 23.52
N LEU A 255 -3.47 -6.89 22.97
CA LEU A 255 -2.25 -6.46 22.30
C LEU A 255 -2.56 -6.19 20.83
N ASN A 256 -2.35 -4.96 20.39
CA ASN A 256 -2.54 -4.52 19.01
C ASN A 256 -1.19 -4.40 18.33
N VAL A 257 -0.89 -5.31 17.40
CA VAL A 257 0.30 -5.25 16.55
C VAL A 257 0.11 -4.14 15.52
N THR A 258 1.09 -3.25 15.44
CA THR A 258 1.04 -2.04 14.60
C THR A 258 2.09 -2.02 13.49
N ASP A 259 3.12 -2.88 13.56
CA ASP A 259 4.07 -3.14 12.48
C ASP A 259 4.67 -4.53 12.72
N PHE A 260 4.83 -5.33 11.67
CA PHE A 260 5.38 -6.68 11.75
C PHE A 260 6.18 -6.98 10.49
N LEU A 261 7.50 -7.09 10.62
CA LEU A 261 8.43 -7.40 9.53
C LEU A 261 9.26 -8.61 9.93
N ALA A 262 9.41 -9.57 9.04
CA ALA A 262 10.29 -10.72 9.23
C ALA A 262 10.87 -11.16 7.90
N LEU A 263 12.20 -11.35 7.84
CA LEU A 263 12.90 -11.81 6.63
C LEU A 263 12.78 -13.32 6.41
N ASP A 264 12.47 -14.07 7.47
CA ASP A 264 12.34 -15.53 7.43
C ASP A 264 11.37 -16.05 8.49
N LEU A 265 11.04 -17.34 8.39
CA LEU A 265 10.10 -18.02 9.30
C LEU A 265 10.63 -18.11 10.74
N ALA A 266 11.94 -18.22 10.96
CA ALA A 266 12.49 -18.33 12.31
C ALA A 266 12.36 -16.99 13.07
N ALA A 267 12.66 -15.88 12.40
CA ALA A 267 12.43 -14.53 12.91
C ALA A 267 10.94 -14.27 13.17
N ALA A 268 10.07 -14.63 12.21
CA ALA A 268 8.63 -14.49 12.38
C ALA A 268 8.10 -15.30 13.58
N ALA A 269 8.53 -16.57 13.70
CA ALA A 269 8.13 -17.43 14.82
C ALA A 269 8.63 -16.87 16.15
N ALA A 270 9.88 -16.39 16.25
CA ALA A 270 10.41 -15.79 17.47
C ALA A 270 9.63 -14.54 17.90
N LEU A 271 9.27 -13.66 16.96
CA LEU A 271 8.46 -12.47 17.26
C LEU A 271 7.02 -12.82 17.64
N TRP A 272 6.39 -13.79 16.95
CA TRP A 272 5.06 -14.26 17.34
C TRP A 272 5.07 -14.98 18.69
N ARG A 273 6.13 -15.72 19.04
CA ARG A 273 6.30 -16.31 20.39
C ARG A 273 6.23 -15.21 21.46
N LEU A 274 6.97 -14.12 21.28
CA LEU A 274 6.91 -12.96 22.19
C LEU A 274 5.49 -12.38 22.27
N VAL A 275 4.88 -12.07 21.11
CA VAL A 275 3.57 -11.40 21.04
C VAL A 275 2.46 -12.23 21.69
N LEU A 276 2.50 -13.56 21.53
CA LEU A 276 1.50 -14.47 22.06
C LEU A 276 1.74 -14.87 23.53
N SER A 277 2.89 -14.50 24.12
CA SER A 277 3.26 -14.84 25.50
C SER A 277 3.27 -13.66 26.46
N VAL A 278 2.82 -12.47 26.03
CA VAL A 278 2.78 -11.29 26.91
C VAL A 278 1.75 -11.51 28.01
N ASP A 279 2.17 -11.38 29.28
CA ASP A 279 1.29 -11.50 30.44
C ASP A 279 0.10 -10.55 30.36
N TRP A 280 -1.02 -10.93 30.97
CA TRP A 280 -2.29 -10.18 31.04
C TRP A 280 -3.05 -10.03 29.72
N VAL A 281 -2.40 -10.30 28.59
CA VAL A 281 -3.04 -10.30 27.28
C VAL A 281 -3.93 -11.53 27.13
N ARG A 282 -5.16 -11.31 26.67
CA ARG A 282 -6.10 -12.39 26.29
C ARG A 282 -6.31 -12.47 24.79
N LYS A 283 -6.10 -11.35 24.11
CA LYS A 283 -6.33 -11.20 22.68
C LYS A 283 -5.16 -10.49 22.02
N VAL A 284 -4.70 -11.03 20.90
CA VAL A 284 -3.82 -10.32 19.98
C VAL A 284 -4.66 -9.86 18.79
N SER A 285 -4.53 -8.61 18.40
CA SER A 285 -5.16 -8.05 17.20
C SER A 285 -4.10 -7.52 16.27
N VAL A 286 -4.19 -7.90 15.01
CA VAL A 286 -3.35 -7.37 13.94
C VAL A 286 -4.26 -7.04 12.77
N SER A 287 -4.37 -5.75 12.47
CA SER A 287 -5.39 -5.26 11.52
C SER A 287 -4.92 -5.26 10.07
N ASN A 288 -3.60 -5.30 9.83
CA ASN A 288 -2.98 -5.31 8.51
C ASN A 288 -1.81 -6.29 8.45
N LEU A 289 -2.02 -7.42 7.78
CA LEU A 289 -1.12 -8.50 7.38
C LEU A 289 -1.46 -8.90 5.94
N GLY A 290 -0.57 -9.69 5.35
CA GLY A 290 -0.81 -10.29 4.04
C GLY A 290 -2.06 -11.19 4.04
N PRO A 291 -2.83 -11.23 2.94
CA PRO A 291 -3.99 -12.12 2.81
C PRO A 291 -3.66 -13.61 2.90
N ASP A 292 -2.42 -13.96 2.56
CA ASP A 292 -1.88 -15.31 2.65
C ASP A 292 -0.83 -15.43 3.77
N ASP A 293 -0.86 -14.51 4.75
CA ASP A 293 0.02 -14.59 5.91
C ASP A 293 -0.22 -15.91 6.68
N PRO A 294 0.84 -16.66 7.02
CA PRO A 294 0.71 -18.00 7.57
C PRO A 294 0.29 -18.01 9.05
N LEU A 295 0.11 -16.87 9.72
CA LEU A 295 -0.13 -16.81 11.18
C LEU A 295 -1.14 -17.84 11.71
N PRO A 296 -2.35 -18.03 11.14
CA PRO A 296 -3.26 -19.07 11.62
C PRO A 296 -2.68 -20.49 11.58
N LEU A 297 -1.83 -20.78 10.59
CA LEU A 297 -1.14 -22.07 10.42
C LEU A 297 0.07 -22.22 11.33
N LEU A 298 0.53 -21.15 11.98
CA LEU A 298 1.56 -21.20 13.01
C LEU A 298 1.01 -21.59 14.39
N LEU A 299 -0.31 -21.48 14.59
CA LEU A 299 -0.99 -21.79 15.86
C LEU A 299 -1.20 -23.30 16.06
N ASN A 300 -1.30 -23.75 17.31
CA ASN A 300 -1.71 -25.12 17.62
C ASN A 300 -3.18 -25.39 17.27
N ASP A 301 -4.07 -24.44 17.53
CA ASP A 301 -5.45 -24.45 17.01
C ASP A 301 -5.69 -23.21 16.13
N PRO A 302 -5.69 -23.37 14.79
CA PRO A 302 -5.97 -22.28 13.85
C PRO A 302 -7.34 -21.60 14.06
N ARG A 303 -8.31 -22.26 14.71
CA ARG A 303 -9.63 -21.66 15.02
C ARG A 303 -9.55 -20.55 16.08
N GLY A 304 -8.42 -20.46 16.79
CA GLY A 304 -8.11 -19.32 17.64
C GLY A 304 -7.91 -18.02 16.85
N ALA A 305 -7.61 -18.11 15.55
CA ALA A 305 -7.54 -16.96 14.65
C ALA A 305 -8.89 -16.72 13.96
N THR A 306 -9.38 -15.49 14.06
CA THR A 306 -10.58 -15.03 13.34
C THR A 306 -10.25 -13.81 12.48
N PRO A 307 -10.83 -13.67 11.28
CA PRO A 307 -10.54 -12.53 10.42
C PRO A 307 -10.81 -11.20 11.12
N HIS A 308 -9.93 -10.22 10.93
CA HIS A 308 -10.11 -8.86 11.43
C HIS A 308 -11.26 -8.16 10.68
N ALA A 309 -11.98 -7.26 11.36
CA ALA A 309 -13.16 -6.60 10.78
C ALA A 309 -12.81 -5.61 9.65
N ALA A 310 -11.57 -5.14 9.59
CA ALA A 310 -11.08 -4.19 8.59
C ALA A 310 -10.62 -4.85 7.27
N ASN A 311 -10.85 -6.15 7.09
CA ASN A 311 -10.42 -6.86 5.89
C ASN A 311 -11.15 -6.31 4.64
N SER A 312 -10.39 -5.71 3.72
CA SER A 312 -10.94 -4.96 2.57
C SER A 312 -9.88 -4.77 1.46
N ASP A 313 -10.23 -4.14 0.36
CA ASP A 313 -9.24 -3.61 -0.58
C ASP A 313 -8.31 -2.60 0.11
N PHE A 314 -7.06 -2.52 -0.34
CA PHE A 314 -6.09 -1.62 0.30
C PHE A 314 -5.37 -0.75 -0.73
N THR A 315 -4.29 -1.24 -1.35
CA THR A 315 -3.58 -0.47 -2.38
C THR A 315 -4.23 -0.69 -3.74
N TRP A 316 -4.56 0.41 -4.40
CA TRP A 316 -5.04 0.45 -5.77
C TRP A 316 -3.93 0.90 -6.69
N VAL A 317 -3.86 0.29 -7.88
CA VAL A 317 -2.83 0.56 -8.89
C VAL A 317 -3.48 1.12 -10.15
N ARG A 318 -2.89 2.18 -10.69
CA ARG A 318 -3.14 2.73 -12.02
C ARG A 318 -1.88 2.56 -12.86
N VAL A 319 -1.93 1.71 -13.88
CA VAL A 319 -0.80 1.54 -14.81
C VAL A 319 -0.72 2.75 -15.75
N LEU A 320 0.45 3.37 -15.80
CA LEU A 320 0.76 4.54 -16.65
C LEU A 320 1.71 4.17 -17.80
N ASP A 321 2.62 3.23 -17.56
CA ASP A 321 3.48 2.61 -18.57
C ASP A 321 3.37 1.09 -18.44
N VAL A 322 2.74 0.45 -19.43
CA VAL A 322 2.47 -0.99 -19.41
C VAL A 322 3.75 -1.80 -19.53
N GLU A 323 4.70 -1.37 -20.36
CA GLU A 323 5.96 -2.10 -20.54
C GLU A 323 6.81 -1.99 -19.28
N ALA A 324 6.99 -0.79 -18.73
CA ALA A 324 7.76 -0.60 -17.50
C ALA A 324 7.15 -1.37 -16.32
N ALA A 325 5.83 -1.35 -16.17
CA ALA A 325 5.13 -2.05 -15.10
C ALA A 325 5.28 -3.59 -15.23
N PHE A 326 4.99 -4.15 -16.40
CA PHE A 326 4.96 -5.60 -16.57
C PHE A 326 6.35 -6.22 -16.84
N ASN A 327 7.35 -5.46 -17.29
CA ASN A 327 8.72 -5.97 -17.46
C ASN A 327 9.52 -6.02 -16.15
N ALA A 328 9.10 -5.27 -15.12
CA ALA A 328 9.79 -5.26 -13.83
C ALA A 328 9.49 -6.49 -12.95
N ARG A 329 8.42 -7.23 -13.25
CA ARG A 329 7.96 -8.38 -12.47
C ARG A 329 8.39 -9.71 -13.08
N THR A 330 8.48 -10.74 -12.25
CA THR A 330 8.55 -12.13 -12.69
C THR A 330 7.15 -12.76 -12.77
N TYR A 331 7.11 -13.93 -13.40
CA TYR A 331 5.91 -14.65 -13.77
C TYR A 331 5.99 -16.11 -13.34
N GLY A 332 4.83 -16.70 -13.04
CA GLY A 332 4.74 -18.02 -12.39
C GLY A 332 5.01 -19.21 -13.32
N ALA A 333 4.82 -19.03 -14.63
CA ALA A 333 4.98 -20.08 -15.63
C ALA A 333 5.33 -19.51 -17.02
N PRO A 334 6.05 -20.26 -17.87
CA PRO A 334 6.24 -19.89 -19.26
C PRO A 334 4.90 -19.89 -20.00
N GLY A 335 4.79 -19.01 -20.99
CA GLY A 335 3.56 -18.90 -21.77
C GLY A 335 3.39 -17.52 -22.39
N ARG A 336 2.19 -17.31 -22.94
CA ARG A 336 1.86 -16.07 -23.63
C ARG A 336 0.40 -15.72 -23.42
N VAL A 337 0.14 -14.44 -23.16
CA VAL A 337 -1.21 -13.87 -23.13
C VAL A 337 -1.23 -12.49 -23.80
N VAL A 338 -2.25 -12.22 -24.61
CA VAL A 338 -2.50 -10.91 -25.21
C VAL A 338 -3.70 -10.22 -24.55
N LEU A 339 -3.45 -9.04 -23.98
CA LEU A 339 -4.45 -8.23 -23.29
C LEU A 339 -4.90 -7.07 -24.19
N ALA A 340 -6.18 -6.99 -24.54
CA ALA A 340 -6.79 -5.80 -25.12
C ALA A 340 -7.31 -4.88 -24.02
N VAL A 341 -6.61 -3.77 -23.80
CA VAL A 341 -6.89 -2.83 -22.71
C VAL A 341 -7.60 -1.60 -23.26
N GLU A 342 -8.79 -1.35 -22.73
CA GLU A 342 -9.51 -0.09 -22.90
C GLU A 342 -9.10 0.90 -21.80
N ASP A 343 -8.67 2.09 -22.21
CA ASP A 343 -8.29 3.14 -21.28
C ASP A 343 -8.75 4.51 -21.77
N ARG A 344 -9.70 5.11 -21.05
CA ARG A 344 -10.26 6.43 -21.38
C ARG A 344 -9.23 7.56 -21.32
N LEU A 345 -8.20 7.45 -20.48
CA LEU A 345 -7.12 8.44 -20.39
C LEU A 345 -5.94 8.09 -21.31
N GLY A 346 -5.95 6.91 -21.93
CA GLY A 346 -5.03 6.54 -23.00
C GLY A 346 -3.66 6.01 -22.56
N TYR A 347 -3.32 5.99 -21.27
CA TYR A 347 -2.00 5.57 -20.81
C TYR A 347 -1.73 4.09 -21.09
N ALA A 348 -2.72 3.22 -20.86
CA ALA A 348 -2.59 1.79 -21.07
C ALA A 348 -3.33 1.27 -22.33
N ALA A 349 -3.95 2.15 -23.11
CA ALA A 349 -4.82 1.74 -24.22
C ALA A 349 -4.05 0.97 -25.32
N GLY A 350 -4.57 -0.20 -25.70
CA GLY A 350 -4.01 -0.98 -26.80
C GLY A 350 -3.98 -2.49 -26.53
N ARG A 351 -3.28 -3.22 -27.40
CA ARG A 351 -3.03 -4.65 -27.21
C ARG A 351 -1.61 -4.88 -26.73
N TRP A 352 -1.47 -5.68 -25.68
CA TRP A 352 -0.20 -5.94 -25.02
C TRP A 352 0.03 -7.44 -24.93
N ALA A 353 1.09 -7.93 -25.55
CA ALA A 353 1.52 -9.32 -25.43
C ALA A 353 2.46 -9.41 -24.22
N ILE A 354 2.17 -10.34 -23.31
CA ILE A 354 3.09 -10.74 -22.24
C ILE A 354 3.59 -12.14 -22.59
N GLU A 355 4.91 -12.26 -22.81
CA GLU A 355 5.59 -13.49 -23.22
C GLU A 355 6.60 -13.87 -22.15
N VAL A 356 6.52 -15.11 -21.63
CA VAL A 356 7.34 -15.58 -20.52
C VAL A 356 8.12 -16.83 -20.94
N GLY A 357 9.44 -16.78 -20.78
CA GLY A 357 10.33 -17.93 -21.02
C GLY A 357 10.44 -18.87 -19.82
N GLU A 358 11.15 -19.99 -19.97
CA GLU A 358 11.29 -21.04 -18.94
C GLU A 358 11.93 -20.57 -17.62
N GLY A 359 12.57 -19.40 -17.59
CA GLY A 359 13.14 -18.79 -16.38
C GLY A 359 12.23 -17.83 -15.62
N GLY A 360 10.95 -17.70 -15.98
CA GLY A 360 9.99 -16.78 -15.32
C GLY A 360 10.23 -15.29 -15.63
N VAL A 361 11.21 -14.98 -16.49
CA VAL A 361 11.45 -13.65 -17.04
C VAL A 361 10.43 -13.42 -18.15
N GLY A 362 9.59 -12.41 -17.97
CA GLY A 362 8.59 -12.01 -18.95
C GLY A 362 8.98 -10.76 -19.71
N ARG A 363 8.43 -10.64 -20.92
CA ARG A 363 8.50 -9.45 -21.75
C ARG A 363 7.09 -9.05 -22.15
N CYS A 364 6.68 -7.87 -21.73
CA CYS A 364 5.49 -7.18 -22.17
C CYS A 364 5.85 -6.21 -23.29
N THR A 365 5.16 -6.34 -24.42
CA THR A 365 5.27 -5.40 -25.54
C THR A 365 3.93 -5.13 -26.19
N ARG A 366 3.80 -3.94 -26.77
CA ARG A 366 2.66 -3.63 -27.64
C ARG A 366 2.64 -4.58 -28.84
N THR A 367 1.45 -5.06 -29.22
CA THR A 367 1.26 -5.97 -30.36
C THR A 367 0.03 -5.60 -31.19
N THR A 368 -0.09 -6.19 -32.39
CA THR A 368 -1.29 -6.20 -33.22
C THR A 368 -2.00 -7.56 -33.25
N ASP A 369 -1.44 -8.57 -32.58
CA ASP A 369 -2.01 -9.92 -32.56
C ASP A 369 -3.42 -9.95 -31.98
N GLU A 370 -4.15 -11.03 -32.25
CA GLU A 370 -5.47 -11.26 -31.67
C GLU A 370 -5.40 -11.32 -30.15
N ALA A 371 -6.35 -10.67 -29.50
CA ALA A 371 -6.40 -10.57 -28.05
C ALA A 371 -7.01 -11.83 -27.43
N ASP A 372 -6.45 -12.24 -26.31
CA ASP A 372 -6.91 -13.37 -25.52
C ASP A 372 -7.96 -12.95 -24.48
N LEU A 373 -7.74 -11.79 -23.86
CA LEU A 373 -8.63 -11.15 -22.89
C LEU A 373 -8.86 -9.69 -23.26
N ALA A 374 -10.09 -9.20 -23.08
CA ALA A 374 -10.41 -7.77 -23.12
C ALA A 374 -10.80 -7.25 -21.74
N LEU A 375 -10.27 -6.09 -21.36
CA LEU A 375 -10.42 -5.53 -20.02
C LEU A 375 -10.25 -4.00 -20.00
N GLY A 376 -10.71 -3.38 -18.92
CA GLY A 376 -10.44 -1.97 -18.65
C GLY A 376 -9.08 -1.78 -17.97
N ALA A 377 -8.62 -0.53 -17.94
CA ALA A 377 -7.37 -0.20 -17.27
C ALA A 377 -7.40 -0.37 -15.75
N SER A 378 -8.60 -0.37 -15.14
CA SER A 378 -8.79 -0.73 -13.72
C SER A 378 -8.39 -2.19 -13.49
N GLU A 379 -8.94 -3.12 -14.28
CA GLU A 379 -8.64 -4.54 -14.19
C GLU A 379 -7.15 -4.83 -14.49
N LEU A 380 -6.52 -4.04 -15.39
CA LEU A 380 -5.08 -4.12 -15.63
C LEU A 380 -4.27 -3.81 -14.35
N GLY A 381 -4.71 -2.80 -13.58
CA GLY A 381 -4.15 -2.49 -12.27
C GLY A 381 -4.28 -3.64 -11.28
N SER A 382 -5.44 -4.31 -11.25
CA SER A 382 -5.68 -5.48 -10.39
C SER A 382 -4.80 -6.68 -10.76
N PHE A 383 -4.45 -6.84 -12.04
CA PHE A 383 -3.53 -7.89 -12.49
C PHE A 383 -2.06 -7.62 -12.18
N HIS A 384 -1.67 -6.36 -12.02
CA HIS A 384 -0.26 -5.96 -11.97
C HIS A 384 0.54 -6.70 -10.88
N LEU A 385 0.00 -6.78 -9.67
CA LEU A 385 0.65 -7.44 -8.52
C LEU A 385 0.31 -8.93 -8.37
N GLY A 386 -0.53 -9.48 -9.25
CA GLY A 386 -0.87 -10.90 -9.25
C GLY A 386 -1.78 -11.37 -8.10
N SER A 387 -2.49 -10.45 -7.45
CA SER A 387 -3.36 -10.75 -6.30
C SER A 387 -4.79 -11.18 -6.69
N GLU A 388 -5.25 -10.76 -7.86
CA GLU A 388 -6.57 -11.05 -8.40
C GLU A 388 -6.50 -12.12 -9.49
N THR A 389 -7.55 -12.93 -9.63
CA THR A 389 -7.61 -13.96 -10.68
C THR A 389 -8.43 -13.49 -11.88
N ALA A 390 -7.89 -13.71 -13.08
CA ALA A 390 -8.59 -13.47 -14.33
C ALA A 390 -9.90 -14.26 -14.40
N ALA A 391 -9.90 -15.52 -13.91
CA ALA A 391 -11.12 -16.32 -13.85
C ALA A 391 -12.23 -15.66 -13.00
N ARG A 392 -11.89 -15.05 -11.85
CA ARG A 392 -12.88 -14.37 -11.00
C ARG A 392 -13.41 -13.10 -11.65
N LEU A 393 -12.55 -12.32 -12.31
CA LEU A 393 -12.98 -11.13 -13.04
C LEU A 393 -13.83 -11.46 -14.28
N VAL A 394 -13.57 -12.57 -14.97
CA VAL A 394 -14.43 -13.07 -16.06
C VAL A 394 -15.78 -13.52 -15.52
N ALA A 395 -15.80 -14.29 -14.43
CA ALA A 395 -17.04 -14.72 -13.79
C ALA A 395 -17.89 -13.53 -13.29
N ALA A 396 -17.24 -12.43 -12.91
CA ALA A 396 -17.90 -11.18 -12.53
C ALA A 396 -18.33 -10.30 -13.73
N GLY A 397 -17.96 -10.67 -14.96
CA GLY A 397 -18.24 -9.88 -16.17
C GLY A 397 -17.41 -8.59 -16.29
N LEU A 398 -16.30 -8.48 -15.54
CA LEU A 398 -15.39 -7.34 -15.57
C LEU A 398 -14.29 -7.51 -16.64
N VAL A 399 -13.96 -8.75 -16.97
CA VAL A 399 -13.04 -9.12 -18.04
C VAL A 399 -13.78 -10.01 -19.02
N THR A 400 -13.54 -9.82 -20.33
CA THR A 400 -14.11 -10.68 -21.38
C THR A 400 -13.05 -11.64 -21.86
N GLU A 401 -13.33 -12.94 -21.78
CA GLU A 401 -12.50 -13.96 -22.42
C GLU A 401 -12.80 -14.01 -23.92
N LEU A 402 -11.79 -13.74 -24.76
CA LEU A 402 -11.92 -13.74 -26.23
C LEU A 402 -11.44 -15.05 -26.85
N ARG A 403 -10.40 -15.66 -26.26
CA ARG A 403 -9.96 -17.01 -26.61
C ARG A 403 -10.31 -17.98 -25.47
N PRO A 404 -11.02 -19.09 -25.75
CA PRO A 404 -11.34 -20.08 -24.73
C PRO A 404 -10.10 -20.55 -23.96
N GLY A 405 -10.17 -20.51 -22.63
CA GLY A 405 -9.09 -20.92 -21.72
C GLY A 405 -7.98 -19.88 -21.52
N ALA A 406 -8.11 -18.69 -22.10
CA ALA A 406 -7.17 -17.60 -21.88
C ALA A 406 -7.13 -17.11 -20.43
N ALA A 407 -8.27 -17.10 -19.72
CA ALA A 407 -8.31 -16.65 -18.33
C ALA A 407 -7.47 -17.55 -17.42
N ALA A 408 -7.60 -18.88 -17.60
CA ALA A 408 -6.81 -19.86 -16.86
C ALA A 408 -5.31 -19.77 -17.21
N ALA A 409 -4.98 -19.54 -18.50
CA ALA A 409 -3.59 -19.34 -18.91
C ALA A 409 -2.99 -18.05 -18.34
N ALA A 410 -3.77 -16.96 -18.30
CA ALA A 410 -3.37 -15.70 -17.70
C ALA A 410 -3.12 -15.86 -16.19
N ASP A 411 -3.97 -16.62 -15.48
CA ASP A 411 -3.77 -16.91 -14.06
C ASP A 411 -2.46 -17.65 -13.79
N LEU A 412 -2.11 -18.67 -14.59
CA LEU A 412 -0.84 -19.39 -14.44
C LEU A 412 0.37 -18.47 -14.64
N LEU A 413 0.25 -17.52 -15.57
CA LEU A 413 1.32 -16.59 -15.92
C LEU A 413 1.46 -15.46 -14.88
N LEU A 414 0.35 -14.81 -14.51
CA LEU A 414 0.31 -13.59 -13.71
C LEU A 414 0.25 -13.83 -12.20
N ARG A 415 -0.05 -15.04 -11.73
CA ARG A 415 -0.16 -15.32 -10.30
C ARG A 415 1.20 -15.29 -9.61
N ALA A 416 1.25 -14.64 -8.44
CA ALA A 416 2.34 -14.78 -7.50
C ALA A 416 2.06 -15.94 -6.51
N PRO A 417 3.09 -16.62 -5.97
CA PRO A 417 2.90 -17.71 -5.01
C PRO A 417 2.10 -17.30 -3.76
N LEU A 418 2.31 -16.07 -3.28
CA LEU A 418 1.55 -15.41 -2.23
C LEU A 418 1.01 -14.09 -2.78
N ARG A 419 -0.21 -13.72 -2.38
CA ARG A 419 -0.82 -12.43 -2.77
C ARG A 419 0.00 -11.27 -2.24
N ALA A 420 0.09 -10.22 -3.06
CA ALA A 420 0.79 -9.00 -2.68
C ALA A 420 0.09 -8.29 -1.53
N TRP A 421 0.88 -7.61 -0.71
CA TRP A 421 0.46 -6.92 0.49
C TRP A 421 1.24 -5.64 0.67
N THR A 422 0.55 -4.58 1.08
CA THR A 422 1.17 -3.30 1.44
C THR A 422 0.93 -3.08 2.93
N PRO A 423 1.98 -2.96 3.76
CA PRO A 423 1.82 -2.71 5.19
C PRO A 423 1.51 -1.23 5.49
N ASP A 424 1.88 -0.33 4.57
CA ASP A 424 1.95 1.10 4.82
C ASP A 424 0.70 1.86 4.37
N ILE A 425 0.14 2.63 5.30
CA ILE A 425 -0.81 3.71 4.99
C ILE A 425 0.00 4.97 4.68
N PHE A 426 -0.43 5.74 3.67
CA PHE A 426 0.21 6.99 3.26
C PHE A 426 -0.78 8.08 2.91
#